data_AF-A0A5P8WH06-F1
#
_entry.id   AF-A0A5P8WH06-F1
#
_cell.length_a   1.000
_cell.length_b   1.000
_cell.length_c   1.000
_cell.angle_alpha   90.00
_cell.angle_beta   90.00
_cell.angle_gamma   90.00
#
_symmetry.space_group_name_H-M   'P 1'
#
loop_
_entity.id
_entity.type
_entity.pdbx_description
1 polymer ?
#
loop_
_entity_poly.entity_id
_entity_poly.type
_entity_poly.pdbx_seq_one_letter_code
_entity_poly.pdbx_strand_id
1 'polypeptide(L)' 'MTIPHESDSIYWWERVKYYAQLAIKRFESGVESVKELLSTLTSDERCGVMLKFDEVSPDKFAQLVTDAPDWVEWMG' A
#
# COMPACT_ATOMS: atom_id res chain seq x y z
N MET A 1 -9.74 -29.64 3.65
CA MET A 1 -9.80 -28.20 3.94
C MET A 1 -8.50 -27.85 4.63
N THR A 2 -7.52 -27.40 3.86
CA THR A 2 -6.19 -27.08 4.39
C THR A 2 -6.28 -25.68 4.99
N ILE A 3 -6.02 -25.56 6.29
CA ILE A 3 -5.87 -24.25 6.94
C ILE A 3 -4.72 -23.56 6.20
N PRO A 4 -4.88 -22.35 5.62
CA PRO A 4 -3.76 -21.63 5.07
C PRO A 4 -2.73 -21.47 6.19
N HIS A 5 -1.51 -21.94 5.95
CA HIS A 5 -0.46 -21.98 6.95
C HIS A 5 -0.24 -20.57 7.50
N GLU A 6 -0.31 -20.38 8.82
CA GLU A 6 -0.14 -19.07 9.49
C GLU A 6 1.10 -18.29 9.00
N SER A 7 2.11 -19.01 8.49
CA SER A 7 3.30 -18.47 7.82
C SER A 7 2.99 -17.57 6.63
N ASP A 8 1.98 -17.89 5.81
CA ASP A 8 1.66 -17.14 4.58
C ASP A 8 1.02 -15.80 4.93
N SER A 9 0.15 -15.80 5.95
CA SER A 9 -0.46 -14.57 6.50
C SER A 9 0.58 -13.67 7.17
N ILE A 10 1.54 -14.26 7.91
CA ILE A 10 2.64 -13.50 8.52
C ILE A 10 3.52 -12.88 7.42
N TYR A 11 3.93 -13.66 6.43
CA TYR A 11 4.78 -13.19 5.33
C TYR A 11 4.10 -12.09 4.51
N TRP A 12 2.81 -12.27 4.20
CA TRP A 12 2.01 -11.24 3.53
C TRP A 12 2.00 -9.93 4.33
N TRP A 13 1.76 -10.01 5.65
CA TRP A 13 1.69 -8.82 6.49
C TRP A 13 3.05 -8.11 6.64
N GLU A 14 4.15 -8.85 6.72
CA GLU A 14 5.49 -8.26 6.70
C GLU A 14 5.79 -7.55 5.38
N ARG A 15 5.40 -8.15 4.24
CA ARG A 15 5.51 -7.50 2.94
C ARG A 15 4.68 -6.21 2.87
N VAL A 16 3.43 -6.23 3.33
CA VAL A 16 2.57 -5.04 3.38
C VAL A 16 3.22 -3.91 4.20
N LYS A 17 3.75 -4.21 5.39
CA LYS A 17 4.45 -3.21 6.20
C LYS A 17 5.66 -2.61 5.49
N TYR A 18 6.48 -3.46 4.86
CA TYR A 18 7.64 -3.01 4.10
C TYR A 18 7.25 -2.07 2.96
N TYR A 19 6.27 -2.48 2.14
CA TYR A 19 5.83 -1.67 1.01
C TYR A 19 5.08 -0.41 1.42
N ALA A 20 4.39 -0.39 2.58
CA ALA A 20 3.80 0.83 3.13
C ALA A 20 4.87 1.87 3.49
N GLN A 21 5.96 1.46 4.14
CA GLN A 21 7.09 2.36 4.40
C GLN A 21 7.72 2.87 3.09
N LEU A 22 7.83 2.00 2.09
CA LEU A 22 8.35 2.39 0.78
C LEU A 22 7.41 3.36 0.06
N ALA A 23 6.09 3.16 0.13
CA ALA A 23 5.08 4.06 -0.43
C ALA A 23 5.14 5.45 0.21
N ILE A 24 5.25 5.53 1.54
CA ILE A 24 5.41 6.79 2.28
C ILE A 24 6.67 7.54 1.83
N LYS A 25 7.77 6.82 1.58
CA LYS A 25 9.01 7.41 1.06
C LYS A 25 8.86 7.84 -0.41
N ARG A 26 8.22 7.02 -1.25
CA ARG A 26 7.97 7.32 -2.67
C ARG A 26 7.05 8.52 -2.84
N PHE A 27 6.12 8.74 -1.92
CA PHE A 27 5.25 9.91 -1.92
C PHE A 27 6.02 11.23 -1.86
N GLU A 28 7.21 11.26 -1.25
CA GLU A 28 8.09 12.44 -1.25
C GLU A 28 8.62 12.78 -2.65
N SER A 29 8.58 11.80 -3.57
CA SER A 29 8.88 11.98 -5.01
C SER A 29 7.63 12.18 -5.87
N GLY A 30 6.45 12.30 -5.24
CA GLY A 30 5.16 12.52 -5.89
C GLY A 30 4.28 11.28 -6.00
N VAL A 31 2.99 11.53 -6.30
CA VAL A 31 1.93 10.53 -6.42
C VAL A 31 2.30 9.41 -7.41
N GLU A 32 2.84 9.74 -8.59
CA GLU A 32 3.10 8.72 -9.60
C GLU A 32 4.18 7.73 -9.21
N SER A 33 5.14 8.15 -8.37
CA SER A 33 6.09 7.21 -7.79
C SER A 33 5.43 6.19 -6.85
N VAL A 34 4.31 6.55 -6.20
CA VAL A 34 3.50 5.63 -5.40
C VAL A 34 2.68 4.71 -6.30
N LYS A 35 2.04 5.24 -7.34
CA LYS A 35 1.27 4.46 -8.30
C LYS A 35 2.13 3.41 -9.02
N GLU A 36 3.33 3.80 -9.47
CA GLU A 36 4.31 2.88 -10.05
C GLU A 36 4.69 1.77 -9.06
N LEU A 37 4.96 2.11 -7.80
CA LEU A 37 5.25 1.11 -6.77
C LEU A 37 4.10 0.10 -6.63
N LEU A 38 2.87 0.60 -6.48
CA LEU A 38 1.67 -0.23 -6.30
C LEU A 38 1.42 -1.14 -7.51
N SER A 39 1.73 -0.69 -8.73
CA SER A 39 1.57 -1.49 -9.94
C SER A 39 2.38 -2.79 -9.95
N THR A 40 3.45 -2.87 -9.13
CA THR A 40 4.28 -4.07 -8.98
C THR A 40 3.71 -5.10 -8.01
N LEU A 41 2.62 -4.76 -7.30
CA LEU A 41 2.00 -5.57 -6.25
C LEU A 41 0.71 -6.23 -6.72
N THR A 42 0.31 -7.28 -6.00
CA THR A 42 -1.03 -7.88 -6.16
C THR A 42 -2.12 -6.93 -5.62
N SER A 43 -3.37 -7.09 -6.09
CA SER A 43 -4.50 -6.25 -5.62
C SER A 43 -4.65 -6.26 -4.09
N ASP A 44 -4.57 -7.44 -3.46
CA ASP A 44 -4.60 -7.59 -2.00
C ASP A 44 -3.47 -6.81 -1.31
N GLU A 45 -2.25 -6.89 -1.85
CA GLU A 45 -1.09 -6.16 -1.31
C GLU A 45 -1.24 -4.65 -1.47
N ARG A 46 -1.77 -4.16 -2.61
CA ARG A 46 -2.04 -2.72 -2.80
C ARG A 46 -3.00 -2.20 -1.75
N CYS A 47 -4.10 -2.93 -1.51
CA CYS A 47 -5.07 -2.59 -0.48
C CYS A 47 -4.41 -2.55 0.91
N GLY A 48 -3.67 -3.60 1.27
CA GLY A 48 -2.96 -3.68 2.55
C GLY A 48 -1.96 -2.54 2.73
N VAL A 49 -1.21 -2.21 1.68
CA VAL A 49 -0.22 -1.11 1.68
C VAL A 49 -0.89 0.24 1.88
N MET A 50 -1.99 0.53 1.18
CA MET A 50 -2.70 1.80 1.33
C MET A 50 -3.32 1.96 2.71
N LEU A 51 -3.92 0.89 3.26
CA LEU A 51 -4.43 0.88 4.64
C LEU A 51 -3.30 1.12 5.66
N LYS A 52 -2.15 0.45 5.48
CA LYS A 52 -1.02 0.61 6.39
C LYS A 52 -0.32 1.97 6.23
N PHE A 53 -0.34 2.56 5.04
CA PHE A 53 0.10 3.92 4.81
C PHE A 53 -0.74 4.88 5.66
N ASP A 54 -2.07 4.85 5.51
CA ASP A 54 -2.98 5.71 6.29
C ASP A 54 -2.75 5.56 7.80
N GLU A 55 -2.61 4.33 8.29
CA GLU A 55 -2.32 4.07 9.70
C GLU A 55 -0.99 4.69 10.19
N VAL A 56 0.07 4.64 9.38
CA VAL A 56 1.42 5.08 9.78
C VAL A 56 1.64 6.57 9.54
N SER A 57 1.04 7.14 8.51
CA SER A 57 1.23 8.55 8.13
C SER A 57 -0.06 9.14 7.57
N PRO A 58 -1.07 9.37 8.43
CA PRO A 58 -2.40 9.81 8.01
C PRO A 58 -2.37 11.17 7.30
N ASP A 59 -1.48 12.10 7.72
CA ASP A 59 -1.36 13.42 7.08
C ASP A 59 -0.87 13.31 5.62
N LYS A 60 0.13 12.46 5.37
CA LYS A 60 0.64 12.21 4.01
C LYS A 60 -0.38 11.44 3.18
N PHE A 61 -1.11 10.52 3.79
CA PHE A 61 -2.18 9.81 3.11
C PHE A 61 -3.32 10.76 2.71
N ALA A 62 -3.76 11.64 3.60
CA ALA A 62 -4.76 12.66 3.28
C ALA A 62 -4.32 13.58 2.13
N GLN A 63 -3.03 13.94 2.08
CA GLN A 63 -2.47 14.69 0.95
C GLN A 63 -2.49 13.85 -0.33
N LEU A 64 -2.09 12.58 -0.28
CA LEU A 64 -2.16 11.69 -1.44
C LEU A 64 -3.58 11.59 -1.99
N VAL A 65 -4.58 11.40 -1.13
CA VAL A 65 -6.00 11.33 -1.54
C VAL A 65 -6.49 12.65 -2.14
N THR A 66 -5.97 13.78 -1.65
CA THR A 66 -6.28 15.11 -2.20
C THR A 66 -5.65 15.30 -3.59
N ASP A 67 -4.40 14.89 -3.76
CA ASP A 67 -3.65 15.04 -5.01
C ASP A 67 -4.06 14.02 -6.08
N ALA A 68 -4.61 12.88 -5.65
CA ALA A 68 -5.03 11.76 -6.49
C ALA A 68 -6.38 11.21 -6.04
N PRO A 69 -7.49 11.92 -6.31
CA PRO A 69 -8.83 11.51 -5.88
C PRO A 69 -9.28 10.18 -6.51
N ASP A 70 -8.65 9.76 -7.61
CA ASP A 70 -8.87 8.49 -8.32
C ASP A 70 -8.04 7.32 -7.77
N TRP A 71 -7.28 7.48 -6.67
CA TRP A 71 -6.37 6.46 -6.16
C TRP A 71 -7.01 5.08 -5.93
N VAL A 72 -8.31 5.04 -5.66
CA VAL A 72 -9.10 3.80 -5.47
C VAL A 72 -9.09 2.94 -6.74
N GLU A 73 -9.03 3.55 -7.93
CA GLU A 73 -8.95 2.83 -9.21
C GLU A 73 -7.66 2.02 -9.34
N TRP A 74 -6.60 2.35 -8.59
CA TRP A 74 -5.32 1.63 -8.63
C TRP A 74 -5.37 0.30 -7.86
N MET A 75 -6.42 0.08 -7.08
CA MET A 75 -6.60 -1.15 -6.28
C MET A 75 -7.10 -2.33 -7.13
N GLY A 76 -7.58 -2.07 -8.36
CA GLY A 76 -8.10 -3.07 -9.31
C GLY A 76 -7.04 -3.90 -10.04
#